data_AF-A0A1V5K3S2-F1
#
_entry.id   AF-A0A1V5K3S2-F1
#
_cell.length_a   1.000
_cell.length_b   1.000
_cell.length_c   1.000
_cell.angle_alpha   90.00
_cell.angle_beta   90.00
_cell.angle_gamma   90.00
#
_symmetry.space_group_name_H-M   'P 1'
#
loop_
_entity.id
_entity.type
_entity.pdbx_description
1 polymer ?
#
loop_
_entity_poly.entity_id
_entity_poly.type
_entity_poly.pdbx_seq_one_letter_code
_entity_poly.pdbx_strand_id
1 'polypeptide(L)'
;MYAFKVAGAAAMKSLPLEGVAAAARHALDSIRSMGVALSPCIVPEAGKPTFSIGDDEIEIGMGIHGEPGIEVRKMMTADEIVDVVLARLTAELNLAAGDEVSVMVNGLGATPLEELLIVYRGIHRRLAAAGVAVFMPHIGEFATSMEMAGLSITLFKLDAVNKEYLAAPASTPFYTNSNK
;
A
#
# COMPACT_ATOMS: atom_id res chain seq x y z
N MET A 1 -4.10 -6.74 -1.29
CA MET A 1 -5.01 -7.02 -0.16
C MET A 1 -6.40 -6.38 -0.31
N TYR A 2 -6.54 -5.06 -0.55
CA TYR A 2 -7.87 -4.40 -0.64
C TYR A 2 -8.85 -5.03 -1.64
N ALA A 3 -8.40 -5.36 -2.86
CA ALA A 3 -9.27 -6.00 -3.85
C ALA A 3 -9.83 -7.35 -3.36
N PHE A 4 -9.02 -8.17 -2.67
CA PHE A 4 -9.49 -9.40 -2.04
C PHE A 4 -10.49 -9.13 -0.91
N LYS A 5 -10.25 -8.10 -0.11
CA LYS A 5 -11.18 -7.69 0.96
C LYS A 5 -12.55 -7.30 0.40
N VAL A 6 -12.57 -6.52 -0.69
CA VAL A 6 -13.81 -6.11 -1.35
C VAL A 6 -14.51 -7.29 -2.01
N ALA A 7 -13.77 -8.12 -2.76
CA ALA A 7 -14.32 -9.33 -3.39
C ALA A 7 -14.91 -10.30 -2.36
N GLY A 8 -14.21 -10.54 -1.25
CA GLY A 8 -14.68 -11.38 -0.16
C GLY A 8 -15.95 -10.82 0.50
N ALA A 9 -16.01 -9.51 0.75
CA ALA A 9 -17.19 -8.86 1.30
C ALA A 9 -18.39 -8.92 0.33
N ALA A 10 -18.16 -8.74 -0.97
CA ALA A 10 -19.16 -8.91 -2.02
C ALA A 10 -19.70 -10.35 -2.09
N ALA A 11 -18.82 -11.34 -2.00
CA ALA A 11 -19.18 -12.75 -1.99
C ALA A 11 -19.98 -13.13 -0.73
N MET A 12 -19.64 -12.56 0.44
CA MET A 12 -20.40 -12.75 1.69
C MET A 12 -21.82 -12.20 1.63
N LYS A 13 -22.11 -11.27 0.71
CA LYS A 13 -23.47 -10.80 0.41
C LYS A 13 -24.20 -11.68 -0.60
N SER A 14 -23.65 -12.85 -0.95
CA SER A 14 -24.20 -13.78 -1.93
C SER A 14 -24.43 -13.18 -3.33
N LEU A 15 -23.61 -12.19 -3.72
CA LEU A 15 -23.63 -11.68 -5.08
C LEU A 15 -23.19 -12.78 -6.07
N PRO A 16 -23.74 -12.81 -7.30
CA PRO A 16 -23.25 -13.70 -8.33
C PRO A 16 -21.80 -13.35 -8.70
N LEU A 17 -21.10 -14.29 -9.33
CA LEU A 17 -19.69 -14.13 -9.73
C LEU A 17 -19.41 -12.81 -10.48
N GLU A 18 -20.32 -12.43 -11.38
CA GLU A 18 -20.24 -11.18 -12.14
C GLU A 18 -20.27 -9.95 -11.23
N GLY A 19 -21.11 -9.97 -10.19
CA GLY A 19 -21.21 -8.93 -9.18
C GLY A 19 -19.96 -8.85 -8.29
N VAL A 20 -19.41 -10.00 -7.88
CA VAL A 20 -18.14 -10.05 -7.12
C VAL A 20 -16.99 -9.48 -7.96
N ALA A 21 -16.90 -9.88 -9.23
CA ALA A 21 -15.89 -9.38 -10.14
C ALA A 21 -16.06 -7.88 -10.43
N ALA A 22 -17.29 -7.39 -10.54
CA ALA A 22 -17.58 -5.96 -10.69
C ALA A 22 -17.11 -5.16 -9.47
N ALA A 23 -17.42 -5.62 -8.24
CA ALA A 23 -16.96 -4.97 -7.02
C ALA A 23 -15.43 -4.92 -6.90
N ALA A 24 -14.75 -6.02 -7.24
CA ALA A 24 -13.29 -6.07 -7.24
C ALA A 24 -12.67 -5.10 -8.25
N ARG A 25 -13.22 -5.02 -9.47
CA ARG A 25 -12.77 -4.07 -10.50
C ARG A 25 -12.99 -2.62 -10.08
N HIS A 26 -14.17 -2.31 -9.54
CA HIS A 26 -14.48 -0.99 -9.01
C HIS A 26 -13.49 -0.54 -7.92
N ALA A 27 -13.11 -1.47 -7.03
CA ALA A 27 -12.08 -1.20 -6.04
C ALA A 27 -10.71 -0.96 -6.69
N LEU A 28 -10.29 -1.81 -7.63
CA LEU A 28 -8.99 -1.68 -8.33
C LEU A 28 -8.86 -0.34 -9.06
N ASP A 29 -9.92 0.15 -9.69
CA ASP A 29 -9.93 1.44 -10.38
C ASP A 29 -9.65 2.61 -9.43
N SER A 30 -9.99 2.43 -8.13
CA SER A 30 -9.84 3.42 -7.06
C SER A 30 -8.60 3.20 -6.18
N ILE A 31 -7.71 2.27 -6.54
CA ILE A 31 -6.49 1.94 -5.78
C ILE A 31 -5.25 2.37 -6.57
N ARG A 32 -4.33 3.07 -5.92
CA ARG A 32 -2.97 3.32 -6.45
C ARG A 32 -1.93 2.96 -5.40
N SER A 33 -0.83 2.36 -5.84
CA SER A 33 0.25 1.90 -4.98
C SER A 33 1.59 2.20 -5.59
N MET A 34 2.57 2.52 -4.74
CA MET A 34 3.96 2.73 -5.15
C MET A 34 4.90 2.18 -4.08
N GLY A 35 5.88 1.38 -4.52
CA GLY A 35 6.92 0.80 -3.67
C GLY A 35 8.16 1.68 -3.60
N VAL A 36 8.94 1.50 -2.54
CA VAL A 36 10.25 2.10 -2.32
C VAL A 36 11.14 1.07 -1.62
N ALA A 37 12.36 0.89 -2.10
CA ALA A 37 13.29 -0.09 -1.56
C ALA A 37 14.66 0.51 -1.21
N LEU A 38 15.22 -0.02 -0.14
CA LEU A 38 16.54 0.32 0.41
C LEU A 38 17.55 -0.81 0.19
N SER A 39 17.07 -2.04 0.02
CA SER A 39 17.91 -3.20 -0.27
C SER A 39 17.21 -4.13 -1.25
N PRO A 40 17.96 -4.97 -1.99
CA PRO A 40 17.39 -6.07 -2.73
C PRO A 40 16.97 -7.22 -1.81
N CYS A 41 16.24 -8.18 -2.38
CA CYS A 41 16.13 -9.53 -1.84
C CYS A 41 16.98 -10.52 -2.63
N ILE A 42 17.31 -11.64 -2.00
CA ILE A 42 18.03 -12.78 -2.56
C ILE A 42 17.05 -13.93 -2.74
N VAL A 43 16.76 -14.26 -4.00
CA VAL A 43 16.00 -15.49 -4.30
C VAL A 43 16.90 -16.69 -3.98
N PRO A 44 16.46 -17.65 -3.13
CA PRO A 44 17.31 -18.75 -2.65
C PRO A 44 17.96 -19.56 -3.77
N GLU A 45 17.25 -19.78 -4.87
CA GLU A 45 17.75 -20.50 -6.04
C GLU A 45 18.85 -19.72 -6.78
N ALA A 46 18.73 -18.39 -6.87
CA ALA A 46 19.70 -17.55 -7.56
C ALA A 46 20.96 -17.33 -6.73
N GLY A 47 20.84 -17.33 -5.40
CA GLY A 47 21.96 -17.17 -4.45
C GLY A 47 22.67 -15.81 -4.52
N LYS A 48 22.08 -14.84 -5.23
CA LYS A 48 22.61 -13.49 -5.41
C LYS A 48 21.47 -12.45 -5.38
N PRO A 49 21.78 -11.17 -5.09
CA PRO A 49 20.78 -10.10 -5.13
C PRO A 49 20.05 -9.99 -6.47
N THR A 50 18.74 -9.69 -6.40
CA THR A 50 17.87 -9.48 -7.58
C THR A 50 18.23 -8.21 -8.37
N PHE A 51 18.74 -7.19 -7.68
CA PHE A 51 19.28 -5.95 -8.25
C PHE A 51 20.38 -5.38 -7.35
N SER A 52 20.99 -4.27 -7.76
CA SER A 52 22.05 -3.58 -6.99
C SER A 52 21.62 -2.16 -6.69
N ILE A 53 21.75 -1.75 -5.43
CA ILE A 53 21.50 -0.40 -4.92
C ILE A 53 22.65 -0.04 -3.97
N GLY A 54 23.13 1.21 -4.02
CA GLY A 54 24.17 1.66 -3.10
C GLY A 54 23.67 1.77 -1.65
N ASP A 55 24.58 1.64 -0.68
CA ASP A 55 24.26 1.76 0.76
C ASP A 55 23.66 3.13 1.13
N ASP A 56 23.88 4.15 0.31
CA ASP A 56 23.36 5.50 0.46
C ASP A 56 22.29 5.86 -0.59
N GLU A 57 21.64 4.85 -1.16
CA GLU A 57 20.65 4.99 -2.23
C GLU A 57 19.28 4.40 -1.85
N ILE A 58 18.27 4.85 -2.56
CA ILE A 58 16.87 4.43 -2.45
C ILE A 58 16.27 4.31 -3.84
N GLU A 59 15.53 3.23 -4.10
CA GLU A 59 14.91 2.96 -5.39
C GLU A 59 13.40 3.14 -5.29
N ILE A 60 12.86 4.03 -6.11
CA ILE A 60 11.47 4.49 -6.07
C ILE A 60 10.69 3.82 -7.20
N GLY A 61 9.53 3.26 -6.87
CA GLY A 61 8.63 2.59 -7.81
C GLY A 61 8.99 1.14 -8.11
N MET A 62 9.84 0.53 -7.30
CA MET A 62 10.29 -0.85 -7.49
C MET A 62 9.15 -1.87 -7.32
N GLY A 63 9.22 -2.95 -8.11
CA GLY A 63 8.27 -4.06 -8.05
C GLY A 63 8.52 -5.02 -6.89
N ILE A 64 7.54 -5.87 -6.59
CA ILE A 64 7.58 -6.83 -5.47
C ILE A 64 8.50 -8.03 -5.73
N HIS A 65 9.02 -8.22 -6.94
CA HIS A 65 10.00 -9.26 -7.25
C HIS A 65 11.39 -8.66 -7.55
N GLY A 66 11.62 -7.39 -7.18
CA GLY A 66 12.87 -6.69 -7.48
C GLY A 66 12.95 -6.19 -8.93
N GLU A 67 11.82 -6.03 -9.61
CA GLU A 67 11.79 -5.37 -10.91
C GLU A 67 12.23 -3.91 -10.78
N PRO A 68 13.08 -3.39 -11.69
CA PRO A 68 13.59 -2.03 -11.61
C PRO A 68 12.48 -0.99 -11.43
N GLY A 69 12.72 -0.05 -10.53
CA GLY A 69 11.85 1.08 -10.28
C GLY A 69 11.89 2.14 -11.38
N ILE A 70 11.27 3.27 -11.08
CA ILE A 70 11.22 4.45 -11.95
C ILE A 70 12.55 5.21 -11.89
N GLU A 71 13.15 5.28 -10.69
CA GLU A 71 14.36 6.05 -10.45
C GLU A 71 15.10 5.58 -9.19
N VAL A 72 16.41 5.79 -9.19
CA VAL A 72 17.29 5.64 -8.02
C VAL A 72 17.72 7.03 -7.56
N ARG A 73 17.63 7.28 -6.26
CA ARG A 73 18.02 8.55 -5.62
C ARG A 73 18.98 8.30 -4.47
N LYS A 74 19.63 9.36 -3.98
CA LYS A 74 20.31 9.34 -2.69
C LYS A 74 19.30 9.16 -1.56
N MET A 75 19.77 8.57 -0.46
CA MET A 75 18.98 8.27 0.73
C MET A 75 18.14 9.48 1.15
N MET A 76 16.88 9.22 1.47
CA MET A 76 15.87 10.23 1.78
C MET A 76 15.34 10.01 3.19
N THR A 77 14.90 11.09 3.83
CA THR A 77 14.13 10.98 5.06
C THR A 77 12.76 10.37 4.78
N ALA A 78 12.14 9.75 5.80
CA ALA A 78 10.79 9.19 5.67
C ALA A 78 9.75 10.24 5.21
N ASP A 79 9.90 11.50 5.64
CA ASP A 79 9.01 12.58 5.24
C ASP A 79 9.17 12.94 3.75
N GLU A 80 10.39 12.99 3.23
CA GLU A 80 10.64 13.22 1.80
C GLU A 80 10.16 12.05 0.92
N ILE A 81 10.31 10.81 1.40
CA ILE A 81 9.76 9.61 0.71
C ILE A 81 8.25 9.75 0.59
N VAL A 82 7.58 10.11 1.69
CA VAL A 82 6.13 10.32 1.70
C VAL A 82 5.72 11.43 0.73
N ASP A 83 6.46 12.54 0.68
CA ASP A 83 6.17 13.64 -0.25
C ASP A 83 6.23 13.18 -1.72
N VAL A 84 7.28 12.46 -2.11
CA VAL A 84 7.43 11.96 -3.48
C VAL A 84 6.31 10.98 -3.84
N VAL A 85 6.06 10.00 -2.97
CA VAL A 85 5.09 8.95 -3.26
C VAL A 85 3.66 9.52 -3.26
N LEU A 86 3.28 10.31 -2.25
CA LEU A 86 1.93 10.87 -2.20
C LEU A 86 1.66 11.84 -3.33
N ALA A 87 2.63 12.64 -3.77
CA ALA A 87 2.44 13.52 -4.92
C ALA A 87 1.99 12.74 -6.17
N ARG A 88 2.59 11.56 -6.41
CA ARG A 88 2.20 10.68 -7.53
C ARG A 88 0.82 10.07 -7.32
N LEU A 89 0.59 9.43 -6.17
CA LEU A 89 -0.65 8.69 -5.90
C LEU A 89 -1.87 9.62 -5.84
N THR A 90 -1.73 10.79 -5.22
CA THR A 90 -2.83 11.77 -5.10
C THR A 90 -3.19 12.39 -6.45
N ALA A 91 -2.20 12.65 -7.31
CA ALA A 91 -2.44 13.13 -8.66
C ALA A 91 -3.16 12.08 -9.52
N GLU A 92 -2.72 10.80 -9.49
CA GLU A 92 -3.36 9.74 -10.27
C GLU A 92 -4.78 9.41 -9.81
N LEU A 93 -5.09 9.58 -8.52
CA LEU A 93 -6.44 9.41 -7.96
C LEU A 93 -7.32 10.66 -8.09
N ASN A 94 -6.77 11.79 -8.54
CA ASN A 94 -7.42 13.10 -8.50
C ASN A 94 -8.02 13.37 -7.10
N LEU A 95 -7.21 13.21 -6.05
CA LEU A 95 -7.65 13.44 -4.68
C LEU A 95 -7.84 14.93 -4.40
N ALA A 96 -8.94 15.27 -3.74
CA ALA A 96 -9.31 16.63 -3.37
C ALA A 96 -9.85 16.70 -1.95
N ALA A 97 -9.92 17.91 -1.40
CA ALA A 97 -10.51 18.15 -0.09
C ALA A 97 -11.95 17.61 -0.03
N GLY A 98 -12.29 16.91 1.05
CA GLY A 98 -13.56 16.23 1.24
C GLY A 98 -13.57 14.77 0.80
N ASP A 99 -12.55 14.30 0.07
CA ASP A 99 -12.37 12.88 -0.21
C ASP A 99 -12.03 12.10 1.07
N GLU A 100 -12.30 10.79 1.05
CA GLU A 100 -11.91 9.84 2.08
C GLU A 100 -11.14 8.69 1.45
N VAL A 101 -10.08 8.25 2.13
CA VAL A 101 -9.21 7.16 1.66
C VAL A 101 -8.93 6.16 2.77
N SER A 102 -8.69 4.90 2.41
CA SER A 102 -7.93 3.98 3.26
C SER A 102 -6.47 3.99 2.83
N VAL A 103 -5.57 4.00 3.81
CA VAL A 103 -4.11 4.04 3.59
C VAL A 103 -3.53 2.71 4.02
N MET A 104 -2.72 2.10 3.15
CA MET A 104 -1.87 0.98 3.51
C MET A 104 -0.41 1.39 3.48
N VAL A 105 0.31 1.14 4.58
CA VAL A 105 1.78 1.15 4.62
C VAL A 105 2.21 -0.30 4.79
N ASN A 106 2.69 -0.88 3.70
CA ASN A 106 3.05 -2.29 3.61
C ASN A 106 4.56 -2.45 3.65
N GLY A 107 5.11 -3.13 4.66
CA GLY A 107 6.52 -3.53 4.67
C GLY A 107 6.82 -4.57 3.60
N LEU A 108 8.01 -4.49 2.99
CA LEU A 108 8.48 -5.46 1.99
C LEU A 108 9.25 -6.63 2.62
N GLY A 109 9.42 -6.66 3.94
CA GLY A 109 9.95 -7.83 4.66
C GLY A 109 10.85 -7.47 5.83
N ALA A 110 11.85 -6.60 5.61
CA ALA A 110 12.85 -6.28 6.64
C ALA A 110 12.70 -4.87 7.26
N THR A 111 11.67 -4.10 6.89
CA THR A 111 11.42 -2.78 7.48
C THR A 111 10.67 -2.90 8.80
N PRO A 112 11.24 -2.42 9.92
CA PRO A 112 10.60 -2.48 11.23
C PRO A 112 9.23 -1.80 11.28
N LEU A 113 8.31 -2.34 12.10
CA LEU A 113 6.96 -1.78 12.26
C LEU A 113 6.98 -0.31 12.72
N GLU A 114 7.95 0.08 13.55
CA GLU A 114 8.12 1.47 14.00
C GLU A 114 8.42 2.43 12.84
N GLU A 115 9.20 2.00 11.85
CA GLU A 115 9.49 2.80 10.65
C GLU A 115 8.25 2.93 9.77
N LEU A 116 7.46 1.86 9.62
CA LEU A 116 6.17 1.92 8.92
C LEU A 116 5.21 2.91 9.58
N LEU A 117 5.21 3.00 10.92
CA LEU A 117 4.41 3.97 11.68
C LEU A 117 4.93 5.41 11.54
N ILE A 118 6.25 5.62 11.43
CA ILE A 118 6.85 6.92 11.12
C ILE A 118 6.39 7.42 9.74
N VAL A 119 6.38 6.52 8.76
CA VAL A 119 5.89 6.81 7.39
C VAL A 119 4.39 7.12 7.42
N TYR A 120 3.59 6.31 8.12
CA TYR A 120 2.16 6.56 8.28
C TYR A 120 1.87 7.92 8.94
N ARG A 121 2.62 8.32 9.97
CA ARG A 121 2.52 9.67 10.57
C ARG A 121 2.73 10.75 9.51
N GLY A 122 3.75 10.60 8.67
CA GLY A 122 4.02 11.52 7.57
C GLY A 122 2.85 11.62 6.60
N ILE A 123 2.26 10.47 6.22
CA ILE A 123 1.11 10.39 5.30
C ILE A 123 -0.12 11.07 5.91
N HIS A 124 -0.45 10.73 7.15
CA HIS A 124 -1.63 11.24 7.83
C HIS A 124 -1.62 12.77 7.92
N ARG A 125 -0.48 13.38 8.25
CA ARG A 125 -0.36 14.86 8.32
C ARG A 125 -0.62 15.53 6.98
N ARG A 126 -0.12 14.97 5.88
CA ARG A 126 -0.26 15.53 4.53
C ARG A 126 -1.69 15.39 4.00
N LEU A 127 -2.31 14.22 4.19
CA LEU A 127 -3.71 14.02 3.84
C LEU A 127 -4.64 14.93 4.66
N ALA A 128 -4.41 15.06 5.97
CA ALA A 128 -5.19 15.95 6.81
C ALA A 128 -5.05 17.42 6.39
N ALA A 129 -3.83 17.88 6.07
CA ALA A 129 -3.59 19.22 5.55
C ALA A 129 -4.27 19.48 4.20
N ALA A 130 -4.42 18.43 3.37
CA ALA A 130 -5.16 18.48 2.11
C ALA A 130 -6.69 18.36 2.29
N GLY A 131 -7.20 18.21 3.52
CA GLY A 131 -8.62 18.01 3.79
C GLY A 131 -9.15 16.63 3.38
N VAL A 132 -8.28 15.63 3.28
CA VAL A 132 -8.64 14.24 2.95
C VAL A 132 -8.71 13.42 4.23
N ALA A 133 -9.85 12.76 4.46
CA ALA A 133 -10.06 11.91 5.63
C ALA A 133 -9.42 10.53 5.44
N VAL A 134 -8.92 9.94 6.53
CA VAL A 134 -8.39 8.57 6.52
C VAL A 134 -9.35 7.65 7.26
N PHE A 135 -9.77 6.58 6.59
CA PHE A 135 -10.67 5.55 7.10
C PHE A 135 -9.97 4.19 7.15
N MET A 136 -9.95 3.56 8.33
CA MET A 136 -9.38 2.23 8.57
C MET A 136 -7.99 2.03 7.93
N PRO A 137 -6.92 2.67 8.43
CA PRO A 137 -5.58 2.48 7.90
C PRO A 137 -5.03 1.07 8.19
N HIS A 138 -4.14 0.58 7.34
CA HIS A 138 -3.51 -0.74 7.43
C HIS A 138 -1.99 -0.60 7.44
N ILE A 139 -1.36 -0.84 8.59
CA ILE A 139 0.10 -0.74 8.75
C ILE A 139 0.64 -2.10 9.15
N GLY A 140 1.58 -2.64 8.37
CA GLY A 140 2.17 -3.95 8.62
C GLY A 140 2.65 -4.63 7.35
N GLU A 141 2.71 -5.95 7.36
CA GLU A 141 3.14 -6.78 6.24
C GLU A 141 1.95 -7.51 5.63
N PHE A 142 1.58 -7.15 4.40
CA PHE A 142 0.44 -7.73 3.67
C PHE A 142 0.86 -8.37 2.35
N ALA A 143 1.93 -7.87 1.73
CA ALA A 143 2.56 -8.39 0.52
C ALA A 143 4.06 -8.07 0.56
N THR A 144 4.87 -9.01 1.05
CA THR A 144 6.32 -8.86 1.21
C THR A 144 7.09 -9.35 -0.02
N SER A 145 8.39 -9.06 -0.05
CA SER A 145 9.39 -9.55 -1.00
C SER A 145 10.57 -10.15 -0.23
N MET A 146 10.34 -11.31 0.37
CA MET A 146 11.33 -12.01 1.21
C MET A 146 11.91 -11.08 2.29
N GLU A 147 13.23 -10.88 2.33
CA GLU A 147 13.96 -10.04 3.29
C GLU A 147 14.24 -8.61 2.82
N MET A 148 13.56 -8.15 1.76
CA MET A 148 13.73 -6.81 1.23
C MET A 148 13.46 -5.73 2.29
N ALA A 149 14.43 -4.84 2.51
CA ALA A 149 14.21 -3.61 3.25
C ALA A 149 13.56 -2.58 2.33
N GLY A 150 12.34 -2.16 2.70
CA GLY A 150 11.52 -1.27 1.89
C GLY A 150 10.05 -1.33 2.29
N LEU A 151 9.25 -0.49 1.67
CA LEU A 151 7.82 -0.43 1.90
C LEU A 151 7.06 -0.04 0.63
N SER A 152 5.75 -0.24 0.63
CA SER A 152 4.86 0.37 -0.33
C SER A 152 3.76 1.17 0.37
N ILE A 153 3.37 2.27 -0.28
CA ILE A 153 2.24 3.08 0.13
C ILE A 153 1.13 2.83 -0.88
N THR A 154 -0.04 2.43 -0.39
CA THR A 154 -1.25 2.29 -1.19
C THR A 154 -2.32 3.25 -0.68
N LEU A 155 -2.94 3.99 -1.60
CA LEU A 155 -4.16 4.74 -1.34
C LEU A 155 -5.34 4.03 -1.99
N PHE A 156 -6.42 3.84 -1.24
CA PHE A 156 -7.70 3.35 -1.72
C PHE A 156 -8.75 4.43 -1.53
N LYS A 157 -9.14 5.11 -2.61
CA LYS A 157 -10.19 6.15 -2.58
C LYS A 157 -11.55 5.51 -2.33
N LEU A 158 -12.28 6.03 -1.35
CA LEU A 158 -13.51 5.44 -0.86
C LEU A 158 -14.71 6.26 -1.33
N ASP A 159 -15.57 5.61 -2.11
CA ASP A 159 -16.96 5.98 -2.19
C ASP A 159 -17.78 5.19 -1.15
N ALA A 160 -19.10 5.39 -1.13
CA ALA A 160 -19.98 4.70 -0.20
C ALA A 160 -19.90 3.16 -0.31
N VAL A 161 -19.75 2.64 -1.53
CA VAL A 161 -19.72 1.19 -1.80
C VAL A 161 -18.41 0.57 -1.31
N ASN A 162 -17.28 1.16 -1.68
CA ASN A 162 -15.94 0.72 -1.28
C ASN A 162 -15.77 0.82 0.25
N LYS A 163 -16.29 1.90 0.86
CA LYS A 163 -16.29 2.07 2.33
C LYS A 163 -17.06 0.96 3.02
N GLU A 164 -18.26 0.64 2.53
CA GLU A 164 -19.10 -0.43 3.09
C GLU A 164 -18.39 -1.79 2.99
N TYR A 165 -17.84 -2.13 1.84
CA TYR A 165 -17.11 -3.39 1.66
C TYR A 165 -15.84 -3.47 2.49
N LEU A 166 -15.11 -2.36 2.66
CA LEU A 166 -13.93 -2.33 3.52
C LEU A 166 -14.29 -2.55 4.99
N ALA A 167 -15.39 -1.94 5.46
CA ALA A 167 -15.88 -2.04 6.82
C ALA A 167 -16.46 -3.42 7.18
N ALA A 168 -16.91 -4.20 6.19
CA ALA A 168 -17.48 -5.54 6.43
C ALA A 168 -16.50 -6.43 7.22
N PRO A 169 -16.95 -7.23 8.21
CA PRO A 169 -16.06 -8.10 8.97
C PRO A 169 -15.28 -9.09 8.10
N ALA A 170 -14.02 -9.31 8.44
CA ALA A 170 -13.16 -10.32 7.86
C ALA A 170 -12.19 -10.85 8.92
N SER A 171 -11.99 -12.17 8.92
CA SER A 171 -11.10 -12.88 9.84
C SER A 171 -10.35 -13.95 9.05
N THR A 172 -9.12 -13.63 8.65
CA THR A 172 -8.19 -14.54 7.97
C THR A 172 -6.84 -14.52 8.69
N PRO A 173 -5.95 -15.52 8.47
CA PRO A 173 -4.66 -15.59 9.17
C PRO A 173 -3.80 -14.32 9.06
N PHE A 174 -3.90 -13.59 7.95
CA PHE A 174 -3.07 -12.43 7.63
C PHE A 174 -3.86 -11.12 7.50
N TYR A 175 -5.18 -11.14 7.75
CA TYR A 175 -6.01 -9.94 7.77
C TYR A 175 -7.22 -10.12 8.69
N THR A 176 -7.36 -9.22 9.68
CA THR A 176 -8.58 -9.07 10.46
C THR A 176 -8.92 -7.60 10.62
N ASN A 177 -10.20 -7.28 10.50
CA ASN A 177 -10.77 -6.00 10.92
C ASN A 177 -11.85 -6.17 12.01
N SER A 178 -12.09 -7.41 12.44
CA SER A 178 -12.68 -7.72 13.73
C SER A 178 -11.67 -7.41 14.85
N ASN A 179 -12.13 -6.76 15.92
CA ASN A 179 -11.31 -6.38 17.08
C ASN A 179 -10.33 -7.48 17.48
N LYS A 180 -9.06 -7.11 17.62
CA LYS A 180 -8.15 -7.77 18.57
C LYS A 180 -8.28 -7.07 19.92
#